data_AF-A0A7C3BL97-F1
#
_entry.id   AF-A0A7C3BL97-F1
#
_cell.length_a   1.000
_cell.length_b   1.000
_cell.length_c   1.000
_cell.angle_alpha   90.00
_cell.angle_beta   90.00
_cell.angle_gamma   90.00
#
_symmetry.space_group_name_H-M   'P 1'
#
loop_
_entity.id
_entity.type
_entity.pdbx_description
1 polymer ?
#
loop_
_entity_poly.entity_id
_entity_poly.type
_entity_poly.pdbx_seq_one_letter_code
_entity_poly.pdbx_strand_id
1 'polypeptide(L)'
;MSIGLDIQGVILFFIFVTPGFLFTRTFLAYRPRYYKAPSTFEQVALSLTGSALIHSTFLGVATLAILAVWLLGGTSFNLGMLFNPAIPISQYPLYIGALYLNVAT
;
A
#
# COMPACT_ATOMS: atom_id res chain seq x y z
N MET A 1 -4.43 -25.12 -7.15
CA MET A 1 -5.59 -24.53 -7.86
C MET A 1 -5.12 -23.20 -8.44
N SER A 2 -4.93 -23.11 -9.76
CA SER A 2 -4.42 -21.88 -10.40
C SER A 2 -5.57 -20.91 -10.59
N ILE A 3 -5.56 -19.77 -9.90
CA ILE A 3 -6.48 -18.67 -10.19
C ILE A 3 -6.15 -18.16 -11.59
N GLY A 4 -7.14 -18.12 -12.49
CA GLY A 4 -6.94 -17.59 -13.85
C GLY A 4 -6.45 -16.14 -13.81
N LEU A 5 -5.58 -15.76 -14.76
CA LEU A 5 -4.97 -14.43 -14.83
C LEU A 5 -6.01 -13.29 -14.78
N ASP A 6 -7.19 -13.51 -15.36
CA ASP A 6 -8.30 -12.55 -15.33
C ASP A 6 -8.80 -12.26 -13.90
N ILE A 7 -8.97 -13.31 -13.09
CA ILE A 7 -9.40 -13.18 -11.70
C ILE A 7 -8.29 -12.53 -10.85
N GLN A 8 -7.03 -12.85 -11.11
CA GLN A 8 -5.91 -12.18 -10.44
C GLN A 8 -5.87 -10.68 -10.75
N GLY A 9 -6.06 -10.30 -12.01
CA GLY A 9 -6.12 -8.90 -12.43
C GLY A 9 -7.28 -8.15 -11.76
N VAL A 10 -8.45 -8.78 -11.67
CA VAL A 10 -9.62 -8.20 -10.98
C VAL A 10 -9.35 -8.03 -9.49
N ILE A 11 -8.77 -9.02 -8.82
CA ILE A 11 -8.40 -8.93 -7.40
C ILE A 11 -7.39 -7.79 -7.18
N LEU A 12 -6.32 -7.74 -7.99
CA LEU A 12 -5.31 -6.68 -7.90
C LEU A 12 -5.90 -5.30 -8.15
N PHE A 13 -6.82 -5.18 -9.11
CA PHE A 13 -7.55 -3.94 -9.35
C PHE A 13 -8.38 -3.53 -8.12
N PHE A 14 -9.12 -4.45 -7.50
CA PHE A 14 -9.88 -4.13 -6.28
C PHE A 14 -8.96 -3.74 -5.12
N ILE A 15 -7.86 -4.44 -4.89
CA ILE A 15 -6.87 -4.08 -3.87
C ILE A 15 -6.32 -2.68 -4.15
N PHE A 16 -5.98 -2.39 -5.40
CA PHE A 16 -5.49 -1.08 -5.80
C PHE A 16 -6.53 0.01 -5.57
N VAL A 17 -7.77 -0.10 -6.04
CA VAL A 17 -8.71 1.03 -5.97
C VAL A 17 -9.31 1.24 -4.57
N THR A 18 -9.37 0.21 -3.71
CA THR A 18 -10.04 0.26 -2.39
C THR A 18 -9.58 1.42 -1.48
N PRO A 19 -8.28 1.68 -1.26
CA PRO A 19 -7.83 2.82 -0.46
C PRO A 19 -8.32 4.18 -0.99
N GLY A 20 -8.38 4.31 -2.32
CA GLY A 20 -8.88 5.50 -2.99
C GLY A 20 -10.37 5.75 -2.77
N PHE A 21 -11.17 4.68 -2.76
CA PHE A 21 -12.60 4.79 -2.42
C PHE A 21 -12.81 5.20 -0.97
N LEU A 22 -12.04 4.64 -0.03
CA LEU A 22 -12.10 5.02 1.38
C LEU A 22 -11.71 6.49 1.59
N PHE A 23 -10.65 6.94 0.91
CA PHE A 23 -10.26 8.35 0.88
C PHE A 23 -11.38 9.24 0.35
N THR A 24 -11.94 8.91 -0.81
CA THR A 24 -13.01 9.68 -1.45
C THR A 24 -14.25 9.78 -0.58
N ARG A 25 -14.67 8.68 0.04
CA ARG A 25 -15.79 8.66 0.99
C ARG A 25 -15.54 9.60 2.17
N THR A 26 -14.33 9.58 2.71
CA THR A 26 -13.93 10.44 3.83
C THR A 26 -13.91 11.90 3.42
N PHE A 27 -13.32 12.22 2.26
CA PHE A 27 -13.31 13.56 1.68
C PHE A 27 -14.72 14.11 1.48
N LEU A 28 -15.65 13.30 0.97
CA LEU A 28 -17.05 13.70 0.78
C LEU A 28 -17.77 13.95 2.11
N ALA A 29 -17.49 13.15 3.14
CA ALA A 29 -18.10 13.28 4.45
C ALA A 29 -17.67 14.58 5.16
N TYR A 30 -16.41 14.99 4.98
CA TYR A 30 -15.84 16.18 5.63
C TYR A 30 -15.74 17.42 4.72
N ARG A 31 -16.23 17.34 3.48
CA ARG A 31 -16.23 18.46 2.54
C ARG A 31 -17.05 19.63 3.13
N PRO A 32 -16.51 20.87 3.11
CA PRO A 32 -17.29 22.04 3.49
C PRO A 32 -18.49 22.27 2.56
N ARG A 33 -19.64 22.63 3.14
CA ARG A 33 -20.93 22.70 2.44
C ARG A 33 -21.01 23.73 1.31
N TYR A 34 -20.10 24.70 1.28
CA TYR A 34 -20.04 25.73 0.24
C TYR A 34 -19.35 25.28 -1.06
N TYR A 35 -18.68 24.13 -1.08
CA TYR A 35 -18.16 23.54 -2.32
C TYR A 35 -19.27 22.83 -3.09
N LYS A 36 -19.17 22.75 -4.42
CA LYS A 36 -20.06 21.92 -5.26
C LYS A 36 -19.83 20.43 -4.97
N ALA A 37 -20.89 19.64 -5.06
CA ALA A 37 -20.76 18.18 -4.96
C ALA A 37 -20.05 17.65 -6.21
N PRO A 38 -18.96 16.89 -6.05
CA PRO A 38 -18.31 16.28 -7.19
C PRO A 38 -19.26 15.28 -7.84
N SER A 39 -19.32 15.35 -9.16
CA SER A 39 -20.00 14.37 -10.01
C SER A 39 -19.43 12.97 -9.81
N THR A 40 -20.16 11.95 -10.26
CA THR A 40 -19.70 10.56 -10.22
C THR A 40 -18.33 10.39 -10.90
N PHE A 41 -18.12 11.07 -12.02
CA PHE A 41 -16.84 11.04 -12.73
C PHE A 41 -15.71 11.64 -11.90
N GLU A 42 -15.93 12.81 -11.29
CA GLU A 42 -14.93 13.44 -10.40
C GLU A 42 -14.63 12.57 -9.18
N GLN A 43 -15.62 11.88 -8.62
CA GLN A 43 -15.41 10.94 -7.50
C GLN A 43 -14.57 9.72 -7.92
N VAL A 44 -14.78 9.17 -9.12
CA VAL A 44 -13.95 8.08 -9.66
C VAL A 44 -12.53 8.56 -9.93
N ALA A 45 -12.35 9.74 -10.51
CA ALA A 45 -11.02 10.32 -10.72
C ALA A 45 -10.30 10.58 -9.38
N LEU A 46 -11.02 11.10 -8.38
CA LEU A 46 -10.50 11.31 -7.03
C LEU A 46 -10.10 9.99 -6.36
N SER A 47 -10.87 8.91 -6.55
CA SER A 47 -10.56 7.61 -5.96
C SER A 47 -9.32 7.00 -6.61
N LEU A 48 -9.21 7.03 -7.93
CA LEU A 48 -8.02 6.53 -8.63
C LEU A 48 -6.76 7.33 -8.25
N THR A 49 -6.87 8.66 -8.21
CA THR A 49 -5.76 9.55 -7.83
C THR A 49 -5.36 9.35 -6.37
N GLY A 50 -6.35 9.32 -5.46
CA GLY A 50 -6.12 9.08 -4.04
C GLY A 50 -5.47 7.72 -3.79
N SER A 51 -5.93 6.67 -4.48
CA SER A 51 -5.28 5.36 -4.43
C SER A 51 -3.83 5.42 -4.92
N ALA A 52 -3.58 6.02 -6.08
CA ALA A 52 -2.24 6.11 -6.64
C ALA A 52 -1.28 6.83 -5.68
N LEU A 53 -1.72 7.94 -5.06
CA LEU A 53 -0.94 8.68 -4.07
C LEU A 53 -0.66 7.86 -2.81
N ILE A 54 -1.67 7.16 -2.28
CA ILE A 54 -1.51 6.30 -1.11
C ILE A 54 -0.50 5.18 -1.39
N HIS A 55 -0.66 4.46 -2.50
CA HIS A 55 0.26 3.38 -2.89
C HIS A 55 1.67 3.92 -3.15
N SER A 56 1.80 5.07 -3.81
CA SER A 56 3.09 5.71 -4.08
C SER A 56 3.80 6.12 -2.79
N THR A 57 3.04 6.62 -1.82
CA THR A 57 3.58 6.99 -0.49
C THR A 57 4.05 5.74 0.25
N PHE A 58 3.24 4.69 0.31
CA PHE A 58 3.64 3.44 0.96
C PHE A 58 4.83 2.78 0.25
N LEU A 59 4.89 2.82 -1.08
CA LEU A 59 6.03 2.33 -1.83
C LEU A 59 7.31 3.15 -1.53
N GLY A 60 7.19 4.48 -1.43
CA GLY A 60 8.29 5.35 -1.04
C GLY A 60 8.80 5.04 0.37
N VAL A 61 7.89 4.89 1.34
CA VAL A 61 8.23 4.51 2.72
C VAL A 61 8.89 3.13 2.78
N ALA A 62 8.34 2.15 2.08
CA ALA A 62 8.92 0.81 2.01
C ALA A 62 10.34 0.83 1.40
N THR A 63 10.54 1.63 0.35
CA THR A 63 11.86 1.81 -0.28
C THR A 63 12.87 2.41 0.69
N LEU A 64 12.49 3.45 1.42
CA LEU A 64 13.35 4.07 2.44
C LEU A 64 13.66 3.09 3.58
N ALA A 65 12.68 2.30 4.02
CA ALA A 65 12.90 1.28 5.05
C ALA A 65 13.88 0.20 4.59
N ILE A 66 13.73 -0.31 3.37
CA ILE A 66 14.66 -1.30 2.79
C ILE A 66 16.07 -0.71 2.69
N LEU A 67 16.20 0.54 2.22
CA LEU A 67 17.49 1.21 2.10
C LEU A 67 18.15 1.43 3.46
N ALA A 68 17.39 1.87 4.47
CA ALA A 68 17.90 2.07 5.81
C ALA A 68 18.43 0.75 6.40
N VAL A 69 17.73 -0.36 6.19
CA VAL A 69 18.18 -1.66 6.67
C VAL A 69 19.42 -2.13 5.92
N TRP A 70 19.48 -1.95 4.60
CA TRP A 70 20.67 -2.25 3.81
C TRP A 70 21.90 -1.47 4.31
N LEU A 71 21.74 -0.17 4.58
CA LEU A 71 22.81 0.68 5.11
C LEU A 71 23.29 0.24 6.51
N LEU A 72 22.38 -0.21 7.37
CA LEU A 72 22.70 -0.58 8.76
C LEU A 72 23.21 -2.01 8.91
N GLY A 73 22.74 -2.94 8.07
CA GLY A 73 23.02 -4.38 8.21
C GLY A 73 23.88 -4.98 7.10
N GLY A 74 24.21 -4.23 6.04
CA GLY A 74 24.94 -4.73 4.87
C GLY A 74 24.21 -5.84 4.11
N THR A 75 22.92 -6.03 4.38
CA THR A 75 22.12 -7.15 3.85
C THR A 75 21.30 -6.68 2.66
N SER A 76 21.52 -7.26 1.49
CA SER A 76 20.74 -6.95 0.28
C SER A 76 19.44 -7.75 0.27
N PHE A 77 18.29 -7.06 0.24
CA PHE A 77 16.99 -7.71 0.09
C PHE A 77 16.64 -7.84 -1.38
N ASN A 78 16.49 -9.07 -1.85
CA ASN A 78 15.88 -9.33 -3.16
C ASN A 78 14.36 -9.28 -3.05
N LEU A 79 13.67 -8.76 -4.08
CA LEU A 79 12.21 -8.73 -4.16
C LEU A 79 11.57 -10.11 -3.92
N GLY A 80 12.23 -11.19 -4.35
CA GLY A 80 11.78 -12.56 -4.10
C GLY A 80 11.78 -12.99 -2.62
N MET A 81 12.52 -12.29 -1.75
CA MET A 81 12.55 -12.56 -0.30
C MET A 81 11.31 -12.05 0.43
N LEU A 82 10.65 -11.01 -0.10
CA LEU A 82 9.38 -10.49 0.45
C LEU A 82 8.22 -11.48 0.31
N PHE A 83 8.31 -12.39 -0.67
CA PHE A 83 7.29 -13.39 -0.97
C PHE A 83 7.69 -14.80 -0.50
N ASN A 84 8.84 -14.93 0.19
CA ASN A 84 9.31 -16.21 0.67
C ASN A 84 9.00 -16.35 2.18
N PRO A 85 8.03 -17.19 2.59
CA PRO A 85 7.66 -17.38 3.98
C PRO A 85 8.74 -18.10 4.82
N ALA A 86 9.89 -18.43 4.23
CA ALA A 86 10.93 -19.25 4.83
C ALA A 86 12.00 -18.47 5.64
N ILE A 87 11.93 -17.13 5.73
CA ILE A 87 12.89 -16.36 6.53
C ILE A 87 12.30 -16.17 7.94
N PRO A 88 12.87 -16.80 8.98
CA PRO A 88 12.41 -16.63 10.36
C PRO A 88 12.43 -15.14 10.76
N ILE A 89 11.43 -14.70 11.53
CA ILE A 89 11.35 -13.32 12.06
C ILE A 89 12.65 -12.89 12.76
N SER A 90 13.38 -13.83 13.37
CA SER A 90 14.67 -13.59 14.02
C SER A 90 15.81 -13.21 13.07
N GLN A 91 15.68 -13.46 11.77
CA GLN A 91 16.64 -13.07 10.74
C GLN A 91 16.29 -11.72 10.10
N TYR A 92 15.11 -11.17 10.39
CA TYR A 92 14.85 -9.77 10.08
C TYR A 92 15.61 -8.92 11.09
N PRO A 93 16.45 -7.97 10.65
CA PRO A 93 17.07 -7.02 11.57
C PRO A 93 15.97 -6.36 12.40
N LEU A 94 16.21 -6.21 13.71
CA LEU A 94 15.23 -5.75 14.73
C LEU A 94 14.37 -4.56 14.28
N TYR A 95 14.93 -3.67 13.45
CA TYR A 95 14.25 -2.52 12.86
C TYR A 95 13.11 -2.88 11.87
N ILE A 96 13.23 -3.97 11.09
CA ILE A 96 12.14 -4.49 10.24
C ILE A 96 11.08 -5.20 11.09
N GLY A 97 11.50 -5.94 12.12
CA GLY A 97 10.57 -6.56 13.08
C GLY A 97 9.70 -5.52 13.78
N ALA A 98 10.28 -4.37 14.13
CA ALA A 98 9.54 -3.24 14.72
C ALA A 98 8.53 -2.60 13.75
N LEU A 99 8.83 -2.53 12.45
CA LEU A 99 7.89 -2.06 11.42
C LEU A 99 6.71 -3.03 11.23
N TYR A 100 6.97 -4.35 11.23
CA TYR A 100 5.90 -5.35 11.13
C TYR A 100 5.02 -5.39 12.39
N LEU A 101 5.60 -5.23 13.58
CA LEU A 101 4.85 -5.18 14.85
C LEU A 101 3.99 -3.92 14.98
N ASN A 102 4.45 -2.76 14.49
CA ASN A 102 3.65 -1.52 14.52
C ASN A 102 2.46 -1.52 13.55
N VAL A 103 2.52 -2.32 12.47
CA VAL A 103 1.40 -2.45 11.53
C VAL A 103 0.36 -3.48 12.02
N ALA A 104 0.73 -4.34 12.97
CA ALA A 104 -0.11 -5.40 13.53
C ALA A 104 -0.82 -5.02 14.85
N THR A 105 -0.63 -3.79 15.34
CA THR A 105 -1.32 -3.20 16.52
C THR A 105 -2.24 -2.09 16.08
#